data_AF-A0A397TNL6-F1
#
_entry.id   AF-A0A397TNL6-F1
#
_cell.length_a   1.000
_cell.length_b   1.000
_cell.length_c   1.000
_cell.angle_alpha   90.00
_cell.angle_beta   90.00
_cell.angle_gamma   90.00
#
_symmetry.space_group_name_H-M   'P 1'
#
loop_
_entity.id
_entity.type
_entity.pdbx_description
1 polymer ?
#
loop_
_entity_poly.entity_id
_entity_poly.type
_entity_poly.pdbx_seq_one_letter_code
_entity_poly.pdbx_strand_id
1 'polypeptide(L)'
;DKWRLPSDRFVEDVLYDWAVTHRSETWIFYTHRIDDIDCQEVMDLFNPEEKETILNTNKKSFPDIQDDIKKNVMKYHKKNVRELRQVVMEPYLKDGEVYNPKLHYDLEWIHLVFNKFVIEWEQGVNALAEDNLEAWIVSHVWTFIVDMALKDIEETKIGKSDGGSSASKIRKNKKRKVGNPVIRVINI
;
A
#
# COMPACT_ATOMS: atom_id res chain seq x y z
N ASP A 1 3.99 3.56 -23.47
CA ASP A 1 4.62 4.76 -24.03
C ASP A 1 5.05 5.67 -22.90
N LYS A 2 6.24 6.27 -23.00
CA LYS A 2 6.75 7.22 -22.00
C LYS A 2 6.05 8.57 -22.15
N TRP A 3 5.85 9.28 -21.05
CA TRP A 3 5.22 10.60 -21.09
C TRP A 3 6.21 11.66 -21.56
N ARG A 4 6.03 12.12 -22.80
CA ARG A 4 6.81 13.21 -23.40
C ARG A 4 6.31 14.57 -22.91
N LEU A 5 7.23 15.40 -22.43
CA LEU A 5 7.03 16.78 -22.01
C LEU A 5 7.22 17.76 -23.19
N PRO A 6 6.76 19.03 -23.07
CA PRO A 6 6.94 20.06 -24.11
C PRO A 6 8.41 20.33 -24.47
N SER A 7 9.32 20.05 -23.53
CA SER A 7 10.77 20.18 -23.67
C SER A 7 11.46 19.03 -24.40
N ASP A 8 10.70 18.08 -24.95
CA ASP A 8 11.20 16.82 -25.52
C ASP A 8 11.84 15.83 -24.54
N ARG A 9 11.79 16.12 -23.24
CA ARG A 9 12.19 15.18 -22.19
C ARG A 9 11.05 14.20 -21.87
N PHE A 10 11.41 13.05 -21.32
CA PHE A 10 10.45 12.09 -20.80
C PHE A 10 10.43 12.15 -19.28
N VAL A 11 9.24 12.21 -18.69
CA VAL A 11 9.06 12.25 -17.22
C VAL A 11 9.78 11.08 -16.56
N GLU A 12 9.58 9.86 -17.09
CA GLU A 12 10.12 8.64 -16.50
C GLU A 12 11.65 8.61 -16.51
N ASP A 13 12.29 9.23 -17.51
CA ASP A 13 13.74 9.29 -17.62
C ASP A 13 14.34 10.30 -16.63
N VAL A 14 13.69 11.44 -16.45
CA VAL A 14 14.09 12.46 -15.45
C VAL A 14 14.00 11.90 -14.04
N LEU A 15 12.90 11.20 -13.73
CA LEU A 15 12.72 10.55 -12.45
C LEU A 15 13.75 9.43 -12.25
N TYR A 16 13.99 8.61 -13.27
CA TYR A 16 14.97 7.52 -13.20
C TYR A 16 16.37 8.04 -12.91
N ASP A 17 16.84 9.04 -13.66
CA ASP A 17 18.18 9.61 -13.50
C ASP A 17 18.35 10.23 -12.10
N TRP A 18 17.35 10.96 -11.62
CA TRP A 18 17.36 11.51 -10.27
C TRP A 18 17.39 10.40 -9.21
N ALA A 19 16.56 9.38 -9.38
CA ALA A 19 16.43 8.32 -8.41
C ALA A 19 17.73 7.49 -8.32
N VAL A 20 18.41 7.19 -9.43
CA VAL A 20 19.71 6.48 -9.43
C VAL A 20 20.80 7.21 -8.63
N THR A 21 20.71 8.53 -8.46
CA THR A 21 21.67 9.30 -7.65
C THR A 21 21.45 9.17 -6.14
N HIS A 22 20.29 8.67 -5.69
CA HIS A 22 19.96 8.53 -4.28
C HIS A 22 20.45 7.19 -3.72
N ARG A 23 21.11 7.25 -2.56
CA ARG A 23 21.66 6.05 -1.87
C ARG A 23 20.60 5.23 -1.13
N SER A 24 19.44 5.80 -0.87
CA SER A 24 18.33 5.19 -0.13
C SER A 24 17.14 5.01 -1.04
N GLU A 25 16.49 3.87 -0.97
CA GLU A 25 15.22 3.61 -1.66
C GLU A 25 14.14 4.58 -1.14
N THR A 26 13.84 5.63 -1.90
CA THR A 26 12.68 6.50 -1.74
C THR A 26 11.45 5.85 -2.38
N TRP A 27 10.28 6.03 -1.78
CA TRP A 27 9.02 5.44 -2.24
C TRP A 27 8.67 5.72 -3.72
N ILE A 28 9.23 6.78 -4.30
CA ILE A 28 9.18 7.15 -5.73
C ILE A 28 9.73 6.03 -6.65
N PHE A 29 10.63 5.17 -6.16
CA PHE A 29 11.15 4.02 -6.92
C PHE A 29 10.08 2.96 -7.22
N TYR A 30 9.05 2.86 -6.38
CA TYR A 30 8.06 1.78 -6.44
C TYR A 30 6.77 2.19 -7.15
N THR A 31 6.44 3.48 -7.16
CA THR A 31 5.31 4.01 -7.90
C THR A 31 5.80 4.51 -9.25
N HIS A 32 5.54 3.79 -10.34
CA HIS A 32 5.72 4.27 -11.72
C HIS A 32 4.74 5.42 -12.08
N ARG A 33 4.42 6.27 -11.11
CA ARG A 33 3.38 7.28 -11.11
C ARG A 33 3.93 8.46 -10.30
N ILE A 34 3.78 9.67 -10.85
CA ILE A 34 3.93 10.91 -10.08
C ILE A 34 2.71 11.03 -9.16
N ASP A 35 2.61 10.15 -8.16
CA ASP A 35 1.61 10.29 -7.10
C ASP A 35 2.11 11.28 -6.04
N ASP A 36 3.37 11.71 -6.14
CA ASP A 36 4.05 12.62 -5.22
C ASP A 36 4.32 14.00 -5.83
N ILE A 37 3.28 14.63 -6.37
CA ILE A 37 3.34 16.04 -6.79
C ILE A 37 3.64 16.96 -5.59
N ASP A 38 3.40 16.48 -4.37
CA ASP A 38 3.64 17.21 -3.13
C ASP A 38 5.11 17.19 -2.68
N CYS A 39 5.97 16.39 -3.31
CA CYS A 39 7.41 16.44 -3.07
C CYS A 39 8.07 17.53 -3.91
N GLN A 40 8.41 18.64 -3.23
CA GLN A 40 9.05 19.79 -3.84
C GLN A 40 10.37 19.41 -4.55
N GLU A 41 11.15 18.49 -3.99
CA GLU A 41 12.43 18.04 -4.57
C GLU A 41 12.25 17.37 -5.94
N VAL A 42 11.17 16.59 -6.12
CA VAL A 42 10.81 15.96 -7.39
C VAL A 42 10.29 17.01 -8.37
N MET A 43 9.43 17.92 -7.90
CA MET A 43 8.89 18.97 -8.74
C MET A 43 9.98 19.93 -9.23
N ASP A 44 11.07 20.12 -8.49
CA ASP A 44 12.19 20.98 -8.88
C ASP A 44 13.08 20.41 -9.99
N LEU A 45 12.89 19.14 -10.36
CA LEU A 45 13.54 18.52 -11.54
C LEU A 45 12.99 19.02 -12.88
N PHE A 46 11.82 19.65 -12.83
CA PHE A 46 11.06 20.11 -13.98
C PHE A 46 11.07 21.63 -14.06
N ASN A 47 11.09 22.15 -15.28
CA ASN A 47 10.95 23.58 -15.53
C ASN A 47 9.48 24.03 -15.36
N PRO A 48 9.18 25.34 -15.23
CA PRO A 48 7.82 25.81 -14.97
C PRO A 48 6.76 25.35 -15.98
N GLU A 49 7.11 25.26 -17.26
CA GLU A 49 6.22 24.82 -18.35
C GLU A 49 5.93 23.31 -18.28
N GLU A 50 6.96 22.52 -17.96
CA GLU A 50 6.85 21.09 -17.69
C GLU A 50 5.99 20.84 -16.44
N LYS A 51 6.20 21.61 -15.35
CA LYS A 51 5.40 21.52 -14.13
C LYS A 51 3.92 21.79 -14.43
N GLU A 52 3.62 22.86 -15.17
CA GLU A 52 2.23 23.16 -15.56
C GLU A 52 1.60 22.03 -16.39
N THR A 53 2.37 21.45 -17.31
CA THR A 53 1.92 20.31 -18.10
C THR A 53 1.66 19.09 -17.22
N ILE A 54 2.56 18.78 -16.29
CA ILE A 54 2.43 17.65 -15.36
C ILE A 54 1.19 17.78 -14.48
N LEU A 55 0.94 18.98 -13.96
CA LEU A 55 -0.17 19.26 -13.03
C LEU A 55 -1.54 19.22 -13.69
N ASN A 56 -1.63 19.57 -14.98
CA ASN A 56 -2.90 19.80 -15.66
C ASN A 56 -3.26 18.71 -16.69
N THR A 57 -2.28 17.94 -17.19
CA THR A 57 -2.55 16.91 -18.20
C THR A 57 -3.13 15.65 -17.57
N ASN A 58 -4.25 15.16 -18.11
CA ASN A 58 -4.91 13.92 -17.65
C ASN A 58 -5.20 13.87 -16.14
N LYS A 59 -5.39 15.04 -15.53
CA LYS A 59 -5.71 15.15 -14.11
C LYS A 59 -6.98 14.37 -13.83
N LYS A 60 -6.85 13.23 -13.16
CA LYS A 60 -7.99 12.51 -12.63
C LYS A 60 -8.53 13.31 -11.45
N SER A 61 -9.84 13.52 -11.41
CA SER A 61 -10.47 14.01 -10.19
C SER A 61 -10.22 12.99 -9.08
N PHE A 62 -9.92 13.48 -7.88
CA PHE A 62 -9.94 12.61 -6.71
C PHE A 62 -11.32 11.97 -6.61
N PRO A 63 -11.39 10.68 -6.24
CA PRO A 63 -12.68 10.06 -5.93
C PRO A 63 -13.32 10.83 -4.78
N ASP A 64 -14.61 11.14 -4.90
CA ASP A 64 -15.34 11.72 -3.78
C ASP A 64 -15.53 10.67 -2.71
N ILE A 65 -15.17 11.02 -1.47
CA ILE A 65 -15.30 10.15 -0.31
C ILE A 65 -16.59 10.58 0.40
N GLN A 66 -17.45 9.62 0.72
CA GLN A 66 -18.70 9.90 1.41
C GLN A 66 -18.43 10.57 2.77
N ASP A 67 -19.24 11.56 3.14
CA ASP A 67 -18.99 12.42 4.32
C ASP A 67 -19.10 11.65 5.65
N ASP A 68 -19.90 10.59 5.68
CA ASP A 68 -20.02 9.67 6.81
C ASP A 68 -18.71 8.90 7.04
N ILE A 69 -18.08 8.42 5.97
CA ILE A 69 -16.75 7.77 6.00
C ILE A 69 -15.70 8.77 6.49
N LYS A 70 -15.67 10.00 5.94
CA LYS A 70 -14.76 11.06 6.41
C LYS A 70 -14.93 11.30 7.91
N LYS A 71 -16.18 11.48 8.35
CA LYS A 71 -16.51 11.70 9.76
C LYS A 71 -16.08 10.51 10.63
N ASN A 72 -16.21 9.28 10.13
CA ASN A 72 -15.79 8.09 10.86
C ASN A 72 -14.27 8.01 11.00
N VAL A 73 -13.51 8.23 9.93
CA VAL A 73 -12.03 8.26 9.98
C VAL A 73 -11.54 9.33 10.97
N MET A 74 -12.16 10.51 10.97
CA MET A 74 -11.81 11.60 11.88
C MET A 74 -12.01 11.25 13.37
N LYS A 75 -12.84 10.25 13.71
CA LYS A 75 -12.98 9.80 15.11
C LYS A 75 -11.68 9.20 15.65
N TYR A 76 -10.92 8.52 14.79
CA TYR A 76 -9.66 7.87 15.14
C TYR A 76 -8.48 8.86 15.17
N HIS A 77 -8.67 10.11 14.76
CA HIS A 77 -7.64 11.14 14.88
C HIS A 77 -7.48 11.57 16.35
N LYS A 78 -6.63 10.85 17.09
CA LYS A 78 -6.31 11.08 18.51
C LYS A 78 -4.84 11.37 18.71
N LYS A 79 -4.52 12.13 19.77
CA LYS A 79 -3.13 12.52 20.07
C LYS A 79 -2.34 11.42 20.79
N ASN A 80 -3.02 10.51 21.46
CA ASN A 80 -2.37 9.43 22.21
C ASN A 80 -3.08 8.08 21.98
N VAL A 81 -2.32 7.02 22.18
CA VAL A 81 -2.76 5.63 21.94
C VAL A 81 -3.87 5.21 22.91
N ARG A 82 -3.88 5.76 24.13
CA ARG A 82 -4.91 5.44 25.14
C ARG A 82 -6.31 5.95 24.73
N GLU A 83 -6.39 7.19 24.24
CA GLU A 83 -7.62 7.75 23.67
C GLU A 83 -8.04 6.99 22.41
N LEU A 84 -7.07 6.63 21.57
CA LEU A 84 -7.36 5.83 20.38
C LEU A 84 -7.92 4.44 20.74
N ARG A 85 -7.35 3.80 21.78
CA ARG A 85 -7.84 2.53 22.31
C ARG A 85 -9.28 2.64 22.78
N GLN A 86 -9.66 3.73 23.44
CA GLN A 86 -11.06 3.96 23.84
C GLN A 86 -11.99 4.01 22.63
N VAL A 87 -11.62 4.75 21.58
CA VAL A 87 -12.41 4.86 20.34
C VAL A 87 -12.55 3.51 19.64
N VAL A 88 -11.46 2.73 19.58
CA VAL A 88 -11.47 1.39 18.99
C VAL A 88 -12.31 0.40 19.82
N MET A 89 -12.54 0.65 21.11
CA MET A 89 -13.43 -0.20 21.91
C MET A 89 -14.92 0.15 21.74
N GLU A 90 -15.24 1.29 21.12
CA GLU A 90 -16.61 1.64 20.78
C GLU A 90 -17.10 0.80 19.60
N PRO A 91 -18.38 0.36 19.61
CA PRO A 91 -18.99 -0.27 18.45
C PRO A 91 -18.89 0.62 17.21
N TYR A 92 -18.40 0.06 16.09
CA TYR A 92 -18.36 0.78 14.81
C TYR A 92 -19.74 0.87 14.13
N LEU A 93 -20.69 0.01 14.54
CA LEU A 93 -22.11 0.07 14.17
C LEU A 93 -22.93 0.71 15.29
N LYS A 94 -24.10 1.22 14.93
CA LYS A 94 -25.05 1.73 15.93
C LYS A 94 -25.67 0.57 16.72
N ASP A 95 -26.07 0.86 17.96
CA ASP A 95 -26.73 -0.13 18.81
C ASP A 95 -28.00 -0.69 18.13
N GLY A 96 -28.06 -2.02 18.03
CA GLY A 96 -29.17 -2.74 17.40
C GLY A 96 -29.11 -2.85 15.88
N GLU A 97 -28.09 -2.28 15.23
CA GLU A 97 -27.89 -2.40 13.78
C GLU A 97 -27.27 -3.76 13.42
N VAL A 98 -27.86 -4.43 12.42
CA VAL A 98 -27.35 -5.72 11.92
C VAL A 98 -26.31 -5.45 10.83
N TYR A 99 -25.18 -6.15 10.89
CA TYR A 99 -24.11 -6.02 9.91
C TYR A 99 -24.58 -6.36 8.49
N ASN A 100 -24.26 -5.49 7.53
CA ASN A 100 -24.52 -5.68 6.10
C ASN A 100 -23.22 -5.41 5.33
N PRO A 101 -22.63 -6.42 4.66
CA PRO A 101 -21.38 -6.27 3.92
C PRO A 101 -21.43 -5.14 2.87
N LYS A 102 -22.57 -4.88 2.22
CA LYS A 102 -22.63 -3.86 1.16
C LYS A 102 -22.66 -2.43 1.70
N LEU A 103 -23.01 -2.24 2.96
CA LEU A 103 -23.20 -0.92 3.57
C LEU A 103 -22.13 -0.62 4.62
N HIS A 104 -21.66 -1.65 5.33
CA HIS A 104 -20.86 -1.50 6.54
C HIS A 104 -19.40 -1.96 6.38
N TYR A 105 -19.03 -2.47 5.19
CA TYR A 105 -17.68 -3.00 4.97
C TYR A 105 -16.59 -1.94 5.20
N ASP A 106 -16.75 -0.75 4.62
CA ASP A 106 -15.79 0.34 4.80
C ASP A 106 -15.63 0.72 6.28
N LEU A 107 -16.72 0.73 7.05
CA LEU A 107 -16.70 1.04 8.48
C LEU A 107 -15.96 -0.04 9.28
N GLU A 108 -16.20 -1.31 8.96
CA GLU A 108 -15.49 -2.45 9.55
C GLU A 108 -14.00 -2.42 9.18
N TRP A 109 -13.66 -2.17 7.91
CA TRP A 109 -12.29 -2.06 7.42
C TRP A 109 -11.52 -0.98 8.17
N ILE A 110 -12.07 0.24 8.25
CA ILE A 110 -11.45 1.35 9.01
C ILE A 110 -11.20 0.93 10.46
N HIS A 111 -12.21 0.35 11.11
CA HIS A 111 -12.10 -0.09 12.50
C HIS A 111 -11.00 -1.15 12.69
N LEU A 112 -10.94 -2.16 11.82
CA LEU A 112 -9.94 -3.22 11.88
C LEU A 112 -8.52 -2.69 11.67
N VAL A 113 -8.34 -1.74 10.76
CA VAL A 113 -7.05 -1.07 10.51
C VAL A 113 -6.56 -0.34 11.75
N PHE A 114 -7.40 0.52 12.34
CA PHE A 114 -7.01 1.24 13.55
C PHE A 114 -6.81 0.32 14.76
N ASN A 115 -7.64 -0.72 14.92
CA ASN A 115 -7.47 -1.69 16.00
C ASN A 115 -6.13 -2.43 15.90
N LYS A 116 -5.74 -2.86 14.69
CA LYS A 116 -4.43 -3.47 14.47
C LYS A 116 -3.32 -2.52 14.91
N PHE A 117 -3.34 -1.27 14.45
CA PHE A 117 -2.27 -0.31 14.77
C PHE A 117 -2.21 0.08 16.24
N VAL A 118 -3.35 0.16 16.95
CA VAL A 118 -3.36 0.32 18.41
C VAL A 118 -2.60 -0.81 19.09
N ILE A 119 -2.81 -2.05 18.67
CA ILE A 119 -2.09 -3.20 19.25
C ILE A 119 -0.58 -3.06 19.00
N GLU A 120 -0.15 -2.69 17.79
CA GLU A 120 1.28 -2.51 17.47
C GLU A 120 1.91 -1.37 18.31
N TRP A 121 1.19 -0.26 18.52
CA TRP A 121 1.68 0.87 19.30
C TRP A 121 1.71 0.61 20.81
N GLU A 122 0.88 -0.31 21.32
CA GLU A 122 0.88 -0.68 22.73
C GLU A 122 1.91 -1.76 23.09
N GLN A 123 2.39 -2.53 22.10
CA GLN A 123 3.55 -3.38 22.32
C GLN A 123 4.73 -2.45 22.63
N GLY A 124 5.31 -2.57 23.82
CA GLY A 124 6.26 -1.59 24.39
C GLY A 124 7.51 -1.29 23.55
N VAL A 125 7.71 -2.03 22.45
CA VAL A 125 8.59 -1.70 21.33
C VAL A 125 7.70 -1.33 20.15
N ASN A 126 7.67 -0.03 19.80
CA ASN A 126 6.90 0.44 18.66
C ASN A 126 7.58 -0.01 17.37
N ALA A 127 7.23 -1.21 16.90
CA ALA A 127 7.80 -1.78 15.68
C ALA A 127 7.65 -0.81 14.50
N LEU A 128 6.57 -0.01 14.42
CA LEU A 128 6.37 0.95 13.31
C LEU A 128 7.34 2.13 13.32
N ALA A 129 8.03 2.39 14.44
CA ALA A 129 9.03 3.46 14.56
C ALA A 129 10.47 2.95 14.35
N GLU A 130 10.66 1.64 14.20
CA GLU A 130 11.97 1.04 13.95
C GLU A 130 12.34 1.07 12.46
N ASP A 131 13.64 0.98 12.18
CA ASP A 131 14.19 0.85 10.83
C ASP A 131 13.96 -0.56 10.30
N ASN A 132 12.71 -0.84 9.93
CA ASN A 132 12.29 -2.14 9.45
C ASN A 132 12.69 -2.36 8.00
N LEU A 133 13.01 -3.60 7.67
CA LEU A 133 13.14 -4.04 6.29
C LEU A 133 11.82 -3.79 5.53
N GLU A 134 11.94 -3.41 4.26
CA GLU A 134 10.77 -3.16 3.39
C GLU A 134 9.79 -4.34 3.40
N ALA A 135 10.29 -5.58 3.34
CA ALA A 135 9.48 -6.78 3.41
C ALA A 135 8.63 -6.87 4.69
N TRP A 136 9.13 -6.36 5.81
CA TRP A 136 8.38 -6.29 7.05
C TRP A 136 7.25 -5.24 6.94
N ILE A 137 7.54 -4.03 6.43
CA ILE A 137 6.54 -2.97 6.23
C ILE A 137 5.45 -3.45 5.26
N VAL A 138 5.85 -4.04 4.13
CA VAL A 138 4.92 -4.60 3.15
C VAL A 138 4.01 -5.65 3.79
N SER A 139 4.55 -6.57 4.59
CA SER A 139 3.76 -7.65 5.19
C SER A 139 2.90 -7.21 6.38
N HIS A 140 3.39 -6.29 7.23
CA HIS A 140 2.74 -5.92 8.49
C HIS A 140 1.86 -4.68 8.37
N VAL A 141 2.11 -3.79 7.41
CA VAL A 141 1.36 -2.53 7.20
C VAL A 141 0.52 -2.64 5.93
N TRP A 142 1.18 -2.64 4.77
CA TRP A 142 0.49 -2.48 3.48
C TRP A 142 -0.39 -3.65 3.12
N THR A 143 0.11 -4.86 3.30
CA THR A 143 -0.64 -6.08 3.02
C THR A 143 -1.94 -6.11 3.80
N PHE A 144 -1.93 -5.75 5.08
CA PHE A 144 -3.14 -5.77 5.88
C PHE A 144 -4.15 -4.71 5.42
N ILE A 145 -3.68 -3.47 5.19
CA ILE A 145 -4.55 -2.37 4.73
C ILE A 145 -5.18 -2.72 3.38
N VAL A 146 -4.37 -3.12 2.40
CA VAL A 146 -4.78 -3.34 1.00
C VAL A 146 -5.61 -4.61 0.84
N ASP A 147 -5.20 -5.73 1.46
CA ASP A 147 -5.96 -6.98 1.37
C ASP A 147 -7.37 -6.81 1.93
N MET A 148 -7.48 -6.08 3.05
CA MET A 148 -8.76 -5.78 3.65
C MET A 148 -9.51 -4.70 2.88
N ALA A 149 -8.86 -3.71 2.27
CA ALA A 149 -9.58 -2.68 1.50
C ALA A 149 -10.27 -3.24 0.24
N LEU A 150 -9.76 -4.34 -0.33
CA LEU A 150 -10.21 -4.85 -1.63
C LEU A 150 -11.05 -6.13 -1.55
N LYS A 151 -11.35 -6.61 -0.33
CA LYS A 151 -12.00 -7.91 -0.12
C LYS A 151 -13.50 -7.92 -0.44
N ASP A 152 -14.13 -6.76 -0.43
CA ASP A 152 -15.55 -6.56 -0.77
C ASP A 152 -15.80 -6.53 -2.28
N ILE A 153 -14.75 -6.33 -3.08
CA ILE A 153 -14.82 -6.35 -4.54
C ILE A 153 -14.90 -7.80 -5.02
N GLU A 154 -16.08 -8.19 -5.50
CA GLU A 154 -16.31 -9.49 -6.13
C GLU A 154 -15.30 -9.76 -7.27
N GLU A 155 -14.86 -11.02 -7.40
CA GLU A 155 -13.91 -11.49 -8.42
C GLU A 155 -12.44 -11.03 -8.29
N THR A 156 -12.10 -10.19 -7.30
CA THR A 156 -10.71 -9.75 -7.09
C THR A 156 -9.88 -10.82 -6.38
N LYS A 157 -8.79 -11.26 -7.01
CA LYS A 157 -7.75 -12.08 -6.37
C LYS A 157 -6.47 -11.27 -6.24
N ILE A 158 -6.10 -10.96 -5.00
CA ILE A 158 -4.85 -10.26 -4.71
C ILE A 158 -3.71 -11.27 -4.75
N GLY A 159 -2.94 -11.22 -5.84
CA GLY A 159 -1.75 -12.04 -5.99
C GLY A 159 -0.55 -11.40 -5.31
N LYS A 160 -0.10 -11.96 -4.18
CA LYS A 160 1.20 -11.58 -3.58
C LYS A 160 2.31 -12.31 -4.32
N SER A 161 3.03 -11.64 -5.21
CA SER A 161 4.12 -12.28 -5.93
C SER A 161 5.47 -12.10 -5.24
N ASP A 162 5.94 -13.13 -4.56
CA ASP A 162 7.30 -13.68 -4.80
C ASP A 162 7.24 -14.92 -5.73
N GLY A 163 6.03 -15.43 -5.98
CA GLY A 163 5.79 -16.52 -6.89
C GLY A 163 5.81 -16.05 -8.33
N GLY A 164 6.95 -16.20 -9.02
CA GLY A 164 7.01 -15.98 -10.47
C GLY A 164 5.84 -16.68 -11.18
N SER A 165 5.37 -16.08 -12.28
CA SER A 165 4.27 -16.62 -13.09
C SER A 165 4.46 -18.12 -13.37
N SER A 166 3.38 -18.87 -13.62
CA SER A 166 3.48 -20.29 -13.99
C SER A 166 4.48 -20.51 -15.14
N ALA A 167 4.51 -19.58 -16.11
CA ALA A 167 5.51 -19.56 -17.17
C ALA A 167 6.96 -19.36 -16.64
N SER A 168 7.18 -18.46 -15.69
CA SER A 168 8.48 -18.27 -15.03
C SER A 168 8.90 -19.46 -14.16
N LYS A 169 7.98 -20.10 -13.43
CA LYS A 169 8.23 -21.32 -12.67
C LYS A 169 8.61 -22.48 -13.60
N ILE A 170 7.87 -22.67 -14.68
CA ILE A 170 8.15 -23.68 -15.70
C ILE A 170 9.50 -23.39 -16.37
N ARG A 171 9.78 -22.15 -16.77
CA ARG A 171 11.07 -21.75 -17.37
C ARG A 171 12.25 -22.01 -16.42
N LYS A 172 12.13 -21.60 -15.15
CA LYS A 172 13.18 -21.81 -14.12
C LYS A 172 13.36 -23.29 -13.76
N ASN A 173 12.29 -24.09 -13.80
CA ASN A 173 12.34 -25.53 -13.50
C ASN A 173 12.59 -26.43 -14.72
N LYS A 174 12.55 -25.92 -15.96
CA LYS A 174 12.71 -26.70 -17.20
C LYS A 174 14.04 -27.48 -17.25
N LYS A 175 15.07 -27.01 -16.56
CA LYS A 175 16.39 -27.65 -16.48
C LYS A 175 16.68 -28.33 -15.13
N ARG A 176 15.78 -28.26 -14.15
CA ARG A 176 15.96 -28.96 -12.88
C ARG A 176 15.72 -30.45 -13.11
N LYS A 177 16.78 -31.24 -13.05
CA LYS A 177 16.67 -32.70 -12.91
C LYS A 177 16.21 -32.96 -11.47
N VAL A 178 15.13 -33.71 -11.31
CA VAL A 178 14.69 -34.21 -10.00
C VAL A 178 15.84 -35.07 -9.46
N GLY A 179 16.50 -34.62 -8.39
CA GLY A 179 17.40 -35.48 -7.62
C GLY A 179 16.55 -36.57 -6.96
N ASN A 180 17.02 -37.81 -6.98
CA ASN A 180 16.30 -38.96 -6.41
C ASN A 180 15.71 -38.62 -5.03
N PRO A 181 14.42 -38.89 -4.79
CA PRO A 181 13.86 -38.75 -3.46
C PRO A 181 14.55 -39.76 -2.55
N VAL A 182 15.38 -39.28 -1.62
CA VAL A 182 15.79 -40.08 -0.47
C VAL A 182 14.56 -40.15 0.43
N ILE A 183 13.76 -41.20 0.25
CA ILE A 183 12.70 -41.57 1.18
C ILE A 183 13.40 -42.01 2.47
N ARG A 184 13.54 -41.10 3.44
CA ARG A 184 13.79 -41.51 4.83
C ARG A 184 12.46 -41.92 5.42
N VAL A 185 12.19 -43.23 5.40
CA VAL A 185 11.15 -43.82 6.24
C VAL A 185 11.62 -43.64 7.69
N ILE A 186 10.99 -42.72 8.40
CA ILE A 186 11.07 -42.67 9.86
C ILE A 186 9.99 -43.64 10.34
N ASN A 187 10.41 -44.83 10.76
CA ASN A 187 9.54 -45.71 11.54
C ASN A 187 9.36 -45.07 12.93
N ILE A 188 8.10 -44.94 13.33
CA ILE A 188 7.65 -44.45 14.63
C ILE A 188 8.18 -45.37 15.74
#